data_AF-D7R9X0-F1
#
_entry.id   AF-D7R9X0-F1
#
_cell.length_a   1.000
_cell.length_b   1.000
_cell.length_c   1.000
_cell.angle_alpha   90.00
_cell.angle_beta   90.00
_cell.angle_gamma   90.00
#
_symmetry.space_group_name_H-M   'P 1'
#
loop_
_entity.id
_entity.type
_entity.pdbx_description
1 polymer ?
#
loop_
_entity_poly.entity_id
_entity_poly.type
_entity_poly.pdbx_seq_one_letter_code
_entity_poly.pdbx_strand_id
1 'polypeptide(L)'
;RYAVVAQRGSKEVVREFVNDNRVKSMTEAIAEIQKMTHMEFRKKITEIQKVSIMCLIRAAKNLQERKSVNSATVIKIICRNCFTPVAMGSDIQLLDNSHYVNVNPNFEIYYNTGGEFHLPKTFEDWEPGCIINCAKCNLQWGYQMK
;
A
#
# COMPACT_ATOMS: atom_id res chain seq x y z
N ARG A 1 30.76 -20.92 4.60
CA ARG A 1 31.49 -19.75 5.14
C ARG A 1 30.62 -18.52 4.91
N TYR A 2 30.31 -17.79 5.97
CA TYR A 2 29.59 -16.51 5.87
C TYR A 2 30.63 -15.38 5.90
N ALA A 3 30.50 -14.42 4.98
CA ALA A 3 31.39 -13.27 4.89
C ALA A 3 30.57 -12.04 4.48
N VAL A 4 30.77 -10.94 5.21
CA VAL A 4 30.14 -9.66 4.89
C VAL A 4 31.11 -8.80 4.11
N VAL A 5 30.78 -8.57 2.85
CA VAL A 5 31.53 -7.67 1.95
C VAL A 5 30.82 -6.33 1.96
N ALA A 6 31.37 -5.37 2.70
CA ALA A 6 30.84 -4.02 2.82
C ALA A 6 31.98 -3.01 2.87
N GLN A 7 31.68 -1.76 2.52
CA GLN A 7 32.65 -0.67 2.60
C GLN A 7 33.04 -0.43 4.06
N ARG A 8 34.34 -0.25 4.32
CA ARG A 8 34.84 0.04 5.68
C ARG A 8 34.18 1.32 6.22
N GLY A 9 33.63 1.24 7.43
CA GLY A 9 32.96 2.36 8.11
C GLY A 9 31.55 2.65 7.61
N SER A 10 31.00 1.80 6.72
CA SER A 10 29.65 1.99 6.21
C SER A 10 28.58 1.57 7.21
N LYS A 11 27.33 1.99 6.96
CA LYS A 11 26.18 1.64 7.81
C LYS A 11 25.92 0.14 7.81
N GLU A 12 26.31 -0.57 6.75
CA GLU A 12 26.16 -2.02 6.60
C GLU A 12 27.02 -2.78 7.61
N VAL A 13 28.27 -2.34 7.85
CA VAL A 13 29.15 -2.95 8.86
C VAL A 13 28.57 -2.76 10.28
N VAL A 14 28.07 -1.56 10.58
CA VAL A 14 27.43 -1.26 11.86
C VAL A 14 26.13 -2.07 12.03
N ARG A 15 25.32 -2.17 10.96
CA ARG A 15 24.08 -2.93 10.97
C ARG A 15 24.33 -4.41 11.21
N GLU A 16 25.37 -4.98 10.61
CA GLU A 16 25.72 -6.38 10.82
C GLU A 16 26.09 -6.64 12.28
N PHE A 17 26.97 -5.82 12.84
CA PHE A 17 27.34 -5.92 14.25
C PHE A 17 26.12 -5.81 15.19
N VAL A 18 25.20 -4.88 14.89
CA VAL A 18 23.97 -4.72 15.67
C VAL A 18 23.05 -5.95 15.51
N ASN A 19 22.93 -6.51 14.31
CA ASN A 19 22.13 -7.70 14.06
C ASN A 19 22.67 -8.92 14.82
N ASP A 20 23.98 -9.12 14.84
CA ASP A 20 24.61 -10.20 15.63
C ASP A 20 24.26 -10.09 17.12
N ASN A 21 24.29 -8.88 17.66
CA ASN A 21 23.87 -8.65 19.05
C ASN A 21 22.37 -8.89 19.25
N ARG A 22 21.53 -8.54 18.27
CA ARG A 22 20.09 -8.83 18.32
C ARG A 22 19.79 -10.31 18.31
N VAL A 23 20.55 -11.14 17.58
CA VAL A 23 20.37 -12.60 17.58
C VAL A 23 20.63 -13.17 18.98
N LYS A 24 21.68 -12.67 19.66
CA LYS A 24 21.98 -13.07 21.04
C LYS A 24 20.85 -12.67 21.99
N SER A 25 20.45 -11.40 21.98
CA SER A 25 19.35 -10.92 22.85
C SER A 25 18.01 -11.60 22.55
N MET A 26 17.73 -11.94 21.29
CA MET A 26 16.53 -12.70 20.91
C MET A 26 16.55 -14.11 21.55
N THR A 27 17.70 -14.77 21.52
CA THR A 27 17.86 -16.11 22.10
C THR A 27 17.66 -16.09 23.61
N GLU A 28 18.23 -15.09 24.29
CA GLU A 28 18.04 -14.86 25.72
C GLU A 28 16.56 -14.58 26.06
N ALA A 29 15.90 -13.70 25.30
CA ALA A 29 14.49 -13.39 25.51
C ALA A 29 13.58 -14.62 25.34
N ILE A 30 13.84 -15.48 24.35
CA ILE A 30 13.10 -16.74 24.16
C ILE A 30 13.30 -17.65 25.38
N ALA A 31 14.53 -17.80 25.85
CA ALA A 31 14.83 -18.63 27.02
C ALA A 31 14.09 -18.12 28.28
N GLU A 32 14.03 -16.80 28.49
CA GLU A 32 13.27 -16.22 29.60
C GLU A 32 11.76 -16.45 29.47
N ILE A 33 11.20 -16.33 28.26
CA ILE A 33 9.78 -16.64 28.02
C ILE A 33 9.49 -18.13 28.31
N GLN A 34 10.39 -19.04 27.92
CA GLN A 34 10.23 -20.48 28.16
C GLN A 34 10.30 -20.85 29.66
N LYS A 35 10.93 -20.02 30.49
CA LYS A 35 10.97 -20.20 31.95
C LYS A 35 9.70 -19.71 32.65
N MET A 36 8.85 -18.94 31.98
CA MET A 36 7.61 -18.43 32.60
C MET A 36 6.67 -19.56 32.99
N THR A 37 5.94 -19.38 34.09
CA THR A 37 4.89 -20.32 34.43
C THR A 37 3.75 -20.24 33.41
N HIS A 38 3.03 -21.34 33.22
CA HIS A 38 1.90 -21.39 32.30
C HIS A 38 0.83 -20.31 32.61
N MET A 39 0.62 -20.01 33.90
CA MET A 39 -0.32 -18.98 34.33
C MET A 39 0.12 -17.57 33.94
N GLU A 40 1.39 -17.22 34.17
CA GLU A 40 1.96 -15.91 33.79
C GLU A 40 1.96 -15.73 32.27
N PHE A 41 2.40 -16.75 31.55
CA PHE A 41 2.41 -16.75 30.09
C PHE A 41 1.01 -16.53 29.53
N ARG A 42 0.02 -17.30 29.99
CA ARG A 42 -1.38 -17.17 29.53
C ARG A 42 -1.95 -15.79 29.84
N LYS A 43 -1.67 -15.25 31.04
CA LYS A 43 -2.10 -13.89 31.42
C LYS A 43 -1.51 -12.85 30.47
N LYS A 44 -0.21 -12.94 30.16
CA LYS A 44 0.47 -11.97 29.30
C LYS A 44 0.01 -12.05 27.85
N ILE A 45 -0.14 -13.26 27.31
CA ILE A 45 -0.69 -13.47 25.96
C ILE A 45 -2.09 -12.87 25.85
N THR A 46 -2.95 -13.12 26.85
CA THR A 46 -4.32 -12.58 26.87
C THR A 46 -4.32 -11.04 26.87
N GLU A 47 -3.44 -10.42 27.65
CA GLU A 47 -3.28 -8.96 27.69
C GLU A 47 -2.85 -8.42 26.31
N ILE A 48 -1.81 -9.00 25.71
CA ILE A 48 -1.29 -8.60 24.40
C ILE A 48 -2.37 -8.73 23.33
N GLN A 49 -3.07 -9.86 23.28
CA GLN A 49 -4.15 -10.10 22.31
C GLN A 49 -5.29 -9.09 22.44
N LYS A 50 -5.70 -8.76 23.68
CA LYS A 50 -6.71 -7.73 23.91
C LYS A 50 -6.28 -6.37 23.36
N VAL A 51 -5.03 -5.96 23.64
CA VAL A 51 -4.47 -4.71 23.13
C VAL A 51 -4.41 -4.72 21.60
N SER A 52 -3.94 -5.82 20.99
CA SER A 52 -3.88 -5.96 19.54
C SER A 52 -5.25 -5.82 18.88
N ILE A 53 -6.29 -6.45 19.42
CA ILE A 53 -7.66 -6.33 18.91
C ILE A 53 -8.14 -4.87 19.03
N MET A 54 -7.91 -4.20 20.17
CA MET A 54 -8.27 -2.79 20.33
C MET A 54 -7.55 -1.89 19.32
N CYS A 55 -6.26 -2.13 19.07
CA CYS A 55 -5.49 -1.40 18.05
C CYS A 55 -6.07 -1.60 16.65
N LEU A 56 -6.45 -2.83 16.28
CA LEU A 56 -7.08 -3.12 14.98
C LEU A 56 -8.42 -2.39 14.82
N ILE A 57 -9.29 -2.45 15.84
CA ILE A 57 -10.58 -1.74 15.82
C ILE A 57 -10.36 -0.24 15.68
N ARG A 58 -9.40 0.33 16.41
CA ARG A 58 -9.09 1.77 16.34
C ARG A 58 -8.55 2.17 14.98
N ALA A 59 -7.65 1.38 14.40
CA ALA A 59 -7.12 1.63 13.07
C ALA A 59 -8.22 1.60 12.00
N ALA A 60 -9.15 0.64 12.09
CA ALA A 60 -10.29 0.55 11.18
C ALA A 60 -11.22 1.77 11.30
N LYS A 61 -11.54 2.20 12.53
CA LYS A 61 -12.34 3.41 12.78
C LYS A 61 -11.66 4.67 12.22
N ASN A 62 -10.38 4.88 12.53
CA ASN A 62 -9.62 6.01 12.02
C ASN A 62 -9.57 6.03 10.49
N LEU A 63 -9.44 4.86 9.85
CA LEU A 63 -9.46 4.75 8.39
C LEU A 63 -10.84 5.12 7.82
N GLN A 64 -11.91 4.64 8.44
CA GLN A 64 -13.28 4.97 8.04
C GLN A 64 -13.56 6.47 8.19
N GLU A 65 -13.22 7.06 9.33
CA GLU A 65 -13.37 8.50 9.59
C GLU A 65 -12.63 9.34 8.53
N ARG A 66 -11.38 8.98 8.22
CA ARG A 66 -10.60 9.66 7.17
C ARG A 66 -11.25 9.54 5.78
N LYS A 67 -11.83 8.39 5.45
CA LYS A 67 -12.54 8.18 4.19
C LYS A 67 -13.86 8.96 4.11
N SER A 68 -14.51 9.24 5.24
CA SER A 68 -15.80 9.94 5.28
C SER A 68 -15.71 11.46 5.40
N VAL A 69 -14.51 12.04 5.51
CA VAL A 69 -14.36 13.50 5.72
C VAL A 69 -14.97 14.32 4.59
N ASN A 70 -14.77 13.89 3.35
CA ASN A 70 -15.23 14.61 2.17
C ASN A 70 -16.13 13.72 1.33
N SER A 71 -17.26 14.27 0.88
CA SER A 71 -18.10 13.60 -0.12
C SER A 71 -17.34 13.47 -1.44
N ALA A 72 -17.47 12.33 -2.11
CA ALA A 72 -16.93 12.13 -3.46
C ALA A 72 -17.45 13.19 -4.46
N THR A 73 -18.65 13.72 -4.24
CA THR A 73 -19.28 14.75 -5.07
C THR A 73 -18.65 16.13 -4.96
N VAL A 74 -17.81 16.41 -3.95
CA VAL A 74 -17.14 17.72 -3.81
C VAL A 74 -15.67 17.69 -4.21
N ILE A 75 -15.13 16.50 -4.47
CA ILE A 75 -13.73 16.31 -4.84
C ILE A 75 -13.58 16.43 -6.36
N LYS A 76 -12.67 17.29 -6.80
CA LYS A 76 -12.26 17.38 -8.21
C LYS A 76 -10.88 16.75 -8.37
N ILE A 77 -10.74 15.91 -9.39
CA ILE A 77 -9.48 15.32 -9.80
C ILE A 77 -8.91 16.19 -10.92
N ILE A 78 -7.65 16.59 -10.74
CA ILE A 78 -6.94 17.47 -11.68
C ILE A 78 -5.69 16.76 -12.20
N CYS A 79 -5.32 17.05 -13.44
CA CYS A 79 -4.04 16.60 -13.98
C CYS A 79 -2.87 17.20 -13.18
N ARG A 80 -1.94 16.37 -12.71
CA ARG A 80 -0.80 16.85 -11.91
C ARG A 80 0.15 17.79 -12.67
N ASN A 81 0.22 17.68 -14.01
CA ASN A 81 1.12 18.52 -14.82
C ASN A 81 0.46 19.84 -15.24
N CYS A 82 -0.75 19.81 -15.80
CA CYS A 82 -1.40 21.00 -16.37
C CYS A 82 -2.57 21.54 -15.54
N PHE A 83 -2.84 20.96 -14.36
CA PHE A 83 -3.88 21.34 -13.39
C PHE A 83 -5.31 21.43 -13.96
N THR A 84 -5.55 20.84 -15.13
CA THR A 84 -6.86 20.83 -15.75
C THR A 84 -7.77 19.87 -14.98
N PRO A 85 -9.00 20.27 -14.59
CA PRO A 85 -9.99 19.38 -14.01
C PRO A 85 -10.44 18.33 -15.03
N VAL A 86 -10.44 17.06 -14.63
CA VAL A 86 -10.66 15.93 -15.56
C VAL A 86 -11.72 14.95 -15.09
N ALA A 87 -12.02 14.93 -13.79
CA ALA A 87 -13.07 14.08 -13.21
C ALA A 87 -13.51 14.61 -11.85
N MET A 88 -14.63 14.11 -11.36
CA MET A 88 -15.08 14.22 -9.98
C MET A 88 -14.71 12.95 -9.20
N GLY A 89 -14.62 13.05 -7.87
CA GLY A 89 -14.45 11.88 -7.03
C GLY A 89 -15.59 10.87 -7.16
N SER A 90 -16.80 11.34 -7.47
CA SER A 90 -17.98 10.50 -7.75
C SER A 90 -17.90 9.72 -9.06
N ASP A 91 -17.01 10.11 -9.97
CA ASP A 91 -16.79 9.38 -11.22
C ASP A 91 -15.92 8.13 -11.01
N ILE A 92 -15.30 7.99 -9.83
CA ILE A 92 -14.35 6.93 -9.53
C ILE A 92 -15.03 5.78 -8.79
N GLN A 93 -14.86 4.56 -9.30
CA GLN A 93 -15.26 3.31 -8.64
C GLN A 93 -14.05 2.43 -8.35
N LEU A 94 -14.19 1.55 -7.36
CA LEU A 94 -13.15 0.59 -6.98
C LEU A 94 -13.60 -0.81 -7.44
N LEU A 95 -12.90 -1.38 -8.41
CA LEU A 95 -13.05 -2.76 -8.86
C LEU A 95 -12.07 -3.67 -8.12
N ASP A 96 -12.49 -4.89 -7.80
CA ASP A 96 -11.72 -5.93 -7.11
C ASP A 96 -10.93 -5.44 -5.88
N ASN A 97 -11.49 -4.46 -5.17
CA ASN A 97 -10.84 -3.78 -4.05
C ASN A 97 -9.42 -3.24 -4.33
N SER A 98 -9.04 -3.05 -5.60
CA SER A 98 -7.66 -2.75 -6.00
C SER A 98 -7.53 -1.75 -7.16
N HIS A 99 -8.51 -1.69 -8.06
CA HIS A 99 -8.44 -0.89 -9.28
C HIS A 99 -9.41 0.30 -9.22
N TYR A 100 -8.89 1.52 -9.19
CA TYR A 100 -9.70 2.72 -9.32
C TYR A 100 -9.95 3.04 -10.80
N VAL A 101 -11.21 3.01 -11.22
CA VAL A 101 -11.64 3.25 -12.59
C VAL A 101 -12.57 4.44 -12.67
N ASN A 102 -12.50 5.21 -13.76
CA ASN A 102 -13.45 6.26 -14.05
C ASN A 102 -14.61 5.68 -14.88
N VAL A 103 -15.84 5.78 -14.39
CA VAL A 103 -17.04 5.24 -15.06
C VAL A 103 -17.87 6.30 -15.79
N ASN A 104 -17.44 7.56 -15.77
CA ASN A 104 -18.15 8.63 -16.45
C ASN A 104 -17.96 8.50 -17.98
N PRO A 105 -19.04 8.34 -18.77
CA PRO A 105 -18.93 8.15 -20.22
C PRO A 105 -18.29 9.35 -20.92
N ASN A 106 -18.40 10.55 -20.36
CA ASN A 106 -17.79 11.75 -20.92
C ASN A 106 -16.29 11.87 -20.61
N PHE A 107 -15.68 10.92 -19.88
CA PHE A 107 -14.27 10.99 -19.53
C PHE A 107 -13.35 10.86 -20.75
N GLU A 108 -13.82 10.24 -21.83
CA GLU A 108 -13.06 10.05 -23.08
C GLU A 108 -12.52 11.34 -23.69
N ILE A 109 -13.19 12.49 -23.49
CA ILE A 109 -12.72 13.78 -24.02
C ILE A 109 -11.47 14.32 -23.30
N TYR A 110 -11.15 13.78 -22.11
CA TYR A 110 -10.05 14.27 -21.27
C TYR A 110 -8.74 13.50 -21.47
N TYR A 111 -8.75 12.39 -22.22
CA TYR A 111 -7.57 11.56 -22.42
C TYR A 111 -7.35 11.16 -23.89
N ASN A 112 -6.09 10.88 -24.22
CA ASN A 112 -5.67 10.26 -25.47
C ASN A 112 -5.16 8.84 -25.16
N THR A 113 -5.38 7.90 -26.08
CA THR A 113 -4.79 6.56 -26.02
C THR A 113 -3.38 6.56 -26.62
N GLY A 114 -2.45 5.86 -25.95
CA GLY A 114 -1.10 5.59 -26.44
C GLY A 114 -0.97 4.17 -26.98
N GLY A 115 0.24 3.61 -26.89
CA GLY A 115 0.51 2.22 -27.26
C GLY A 115 -0.18 1.20 -26.35
N GLU A 116 -0.30 -0.03 -26.84
CA GLU A 116 -0.80 -1.17 -26.07
C GLU A 116 0.16 -1.48 -24.90
N PHE A 117 -0.44 -1.81 -23.75
CA PHE A 117 0.30 -2.23 -22.57
C PHE A 117 0.06 -3.71 -22.33
N HIS A 118 1.13 -4.49 -22.27
CA HIS A 118 1.05 -5.93 -22.00
C HIS A 118 1.60 -6.25 -20.61
N LEU A 119 0.81 -6.98 -19.82
CA LEU A 119 1.26 -7.58 -18.57
C LEU A 119 1.75 -9.01 -18.85
N PRO A 120 2.85 -9.46 -18.20
CA PRO A 120 3.29 -10.85 -18.30
C PRO A 120 2.28 -11.86 -17.73
N LYS A 121 1.32 -11.39 -16.94
CA LYS A 121 0.28 -12.20 -16.28
C LYS A 121 -1.08 -11.83 -16.87
N THR A 122 -1.90 -12.86 -17.14
CA THR A 122 -3.30 -12.72 -17.54
C THR A 122 -4.22 -12.78 -16.32
N PHE A 123 -5.38 -12.13 -16.40
CA PHE A 123 -6.42 -12.16 -15.37
C PHE A 123 -7.70 -12.73 -15.98
N GLU A 124 -8.58 -13.30 -15.15
CA GLU A 124 -9.81 -13.95 -15.61
C GLU A 124 -10.84 -12.92 -16.11
N ASP A 125 -10.96 -11.80 -15.39
CA ASP A 125 -12.07 -10.86 -15.57
C ASP A 125 -11.69 -9.58 -16.32
N TRP A 126 -10.40 -9.35 -16.60
CA TRP A 126 -9.95 -8.16 -17.34
C TRP A 126 -8.57 -8.32 -18.00
N GLU A 127 -8.32 -7.50 -19.01
CA GLU A 127 -6.99 -7.37 -19.63
C GLU A 127 -6.56 -5.90 -19.77
N PRO A 128 -5.25 -5.60 -19.71
CA PRO A 128 -4.77 -4.25 -19.95
C PRO A 128 -5.01 -3.84 -21.42
N GLY A 129 -5.55 -2.63 -21.60
CA GLY A 129 -5.65 -1.99 -22.91
C GLY A 129 -4.48 -1.04 -23.19
N CYS A 130 -4.77 0.12 -23.76
CA CYS A 130 -3.76 1.11 -24.08
C CYS A 130 -3.38 1.98 -22.87
N ILE A 131 -2.21 2.62 -22.97
CA ILE A 131 -1.80 3.71 -22.07
C ILE A 131 -2.78 4.88 -22.21
N ILE A 132 -3.19 5.47 -21.09
CA ILE A 132 -4.05 6.66 -21.02
C ILE A 132 -3.18 7.87 -20.68
N ASN A 133 -3.22 8.89 -21.54
CA ASN A 133 -2.48 10.15 -21.39
C ASN A 133 -3.41 11.35 -21.33
N CYS A 134 -3.05 12.39 -20.59
CA CYS A 134 -3.80 13.65 -20.57
C CYS A 134 -3.93 14.25 -21.98
N ALA A 135 -5.15 14.53 -22.44
CA ALA A 135 -5.36 15.10 -23.77
C ALA A 135 -4.69 16.48 -23.98
N LYS A 136 -4.49 17.25 -22.90
CA LYS A 136 -3.92 18.60 -22.95
C LYS A 136 -2.39 18.65 -22.89
N CYS A 137 -1.75 17.76 -22.14
CA CYS A 137 -0.32 17.84 -21.84
C CYS A 137 0.45 16.53 -21.97
N ASN A 138 -0.21 15.48 -22.44
CA ASN A 138 0.36 14.14 -22.65
C ASN A 138 1.01 13.48 -21.42
N LEU A 139 0.74 13.97 -20.20
CA LEU A 139 1.13 13.26 -18.98
C LEU A 139 0.39 11.92 -18.90
N GLN A 140 1.12 10.81 -18.76
CA GLN A 140 0.55 9.49 -18.51
C GLN A 140 -0.22 9.45 -17.18
N TRP A 141 -1.47 8.99 -17.23
CA TRP A 141 -2.34 8.83 -16.06
C TRP A 141 -2.49 7.38 -15.62
N GLY A 142 -2.55 6.45 -16.58
CA GLY A 142 -2.82 5.05 -16.28
C GLY A 142 -2.97 4.22 -17.54
N TYR A 143 -3.82 3.20 -17.46
CA TYR A 143 -4.07 2.24 -18.53
C TYR A 143 -5.57 1.99 -18.64
N GLN A 144 -6.01 1.62 -19.83
CA GLN A 144 -7.34 1.06 -20.02
C GLN A 144 -7.41 -0.33 -19.38
N MET A 145 -8.60 -0.66 -18.89
CA MET A 145 -8.97 -1.99 -18.43
C MET A 145 -10.11 -2.44 -19.36
N LYS A 146 -9.92 -3.58 -20.02
CA LYS A 146 -10.89 -4.21 -20.92
C LYS A 146 -11.49 -5.42 -20.24
#